data_AF-A0AAW2Y0H8-F1
#
_entry.id   AF-A0AAW2Y0H8-F1
#
_cell.length_a   1.000
_cell.length_b   1.000
_cell.length_c   1.000
_cell.angle_alpha   90.00
_cell.angle_beta   90.00
_cell.angle_gamma   90.00
#
_symmetry.space_group_name_H-M   'P 1'
#
loop_
_entity.id
_entity.type
_entity.pdbx_description
1 polymer ?
#
loop_
_entity_poly.entity_id
_entity_poly.type
_entity_poly.pdbx_seq_one_letter_code
_entity_poly.pdbx_strand_id
1 'polypeptide(L)'
;MSNSTSLSQQISLFRSRIQSRSFDDVTVRILETILVSKDLQSLIGVRSALTQFMRDESLLIVREIREESVEIKLMCADFLIHVFAIIGDVEACEKALMCSKANHVANPKMDDVFNDMHAIKKIERVKDAALFTISSQSGMWIEYKSEHGLDWFA
;
A
#
# COMPACT_ATOMS: atom_id res chain seq x y z
N MET A 1 -18.03 -2.45 31.08
CA MET A 1 -18.62 -2.58 29.73
C MET A 1 -18.34 -1.30 28.92
N SER A 2 -17.07 -0.92 28.74
CA SER A 2 -16.72 0.47 28.37
C SER A 2 -15.81 0.62 27.14
N ASN A 3 -15.08 -0.43 26.77
CA ASN A 3 -14.06 -0.33 25.71
C ASN A 3 -14.64 -0.49 24.29
N SER A 4 -15.66 -1.33 24.11
CA SER A 4 -16.24 -1.60 22.78
C SER A 4 -17.07 -0.43 22.24
N THR A 5 -17.80 0.27 23.11
CA THR A 5 -18.54 1.48 22.75
C THR A 5 -17.59 2.61 22.36
N SER A 6 -16.47 2.78 23.07
CA SER A 6 -15.43 3.75 22.71
C SER A 6 -14.75 3.42 21.38
N LEU A 7 -14.46 2.14 21.10
CA LEU A 7 -13.82 1.71 19.86
C LEU A 7 -14.71 1.90 18.63
N SER A 8 -15.98 1.49 18.73
CA SER A 8 -16.96 1.66 17.64
C SER A 8 -17.20 3.13 17.29
N GLN A 9 -17.21 4.01 18.29
CA GLN A 9 -17.27 5.46 18.07
C GLN A 9 -16.05 5.99 17.32
N GLN A 10 -14.84 5.55 17.70
CA GLN A 10 -13.61 5.94 16.99
C GLN A 10 -13.59 5.44 15.55
N ILE A 11 -14.03 4.20 15.29
CA ILE A 11 -14.14 3.66 13.93
C ILE A 11 -15.11 4.50 13.09
N SER A 12 -16.30 4.81 13.62
CA SER A 12 -17.28 5.65 12.93
C SER A 12 -16.75 7.06 12.66
N LEU A 13 -16.04 7.65 13.64
CA LEU A 13 -15.42 8.97 13.49
C LEU A 13 -14.32 8.96 12.41
N PHE A 14 -13.46 7.93 12.41
CA PHE A 14 -12.43 7.75 11.38
C PHE A 14 -13.06 7.68 9.99
N ARG A 15 -14.08 6.84 9.81
CA ARG A 15 -14.79 6.70 8.52
C ARG A 15 -15.37 8.02 8.04
N SER A 16 -16.08 8.74 8.91
CA SER A 16 -16.67 10.03 8.57
C SER A 16 -15.61 11.06 8.16
N ARG A 17 -14.45 11.06 8.83
CA ARG A 17 -13.32 11.94 8.48
C ARG A 17 -12.70 11.61 7.13
N ILE A 18 -12.51 10.34 6.81
CA ILE A 18 -12.02 9.90 5.49
C ILE A 18 -13.01 10.29 4.39
N GLN A 19 -14.30 10.05 4.61
CA GLN A 19 -15.36 10.37 3.64
C GLN A 19 -15.54 11.88 3.41
N SER A 20 -15.20 12.69 4.41
CA SER A 20 -15.17 14.16 4.29
C SER A 20 -13.82 14.71 3.83
N ARG A 21 -12.88 13.85 3.42
CA ARG A 21 -11.53 14.21 2.95
C ARG A 21 -10.71 14.99 3.97
N SER A 22 -10.96 14.75 5.27
CA SER A 22 -10.20 15.33 6.38
C SER A 22 -8.85 14.61 6.52
N PHE A 23 -7.90 14.95 5.64
CA PHE A 23 -6.55 14.37 5.60
C PHE A 23 -5.60 15.16 6.51
N ASP A 24 -5.76 14.98 7.81
CA ASP A 24 -4.98 15.67 8.84
C ASP A 24 -4.45 14.67 9.90
N ASP A 25 -3.53 15.15 10.74
CA ASP A 25 -2.93 14.36 11.83
C ASP A 25 -3.95 13.87 12.86
N VAL A 26 -5.10 14.55 12.99
CA VAL A 26 -6.16 14.12 13.90
C VAL A 26 -6.77 12.82 13.39
N THR A 27 -7.00 12.69 12.08
CA THR A 27 -7.48 11.45 11.45
C THR A 27 -6.49 10.31 11.63
N VAL A 28 -5.20 10.58 11.48
CA VAL A 28 -4.13 9.58 11.69
C VAL A 28 -4.11 9.09 13.14
N ARG A 29 -4.14 9.99 14.13
CA ARG A 29 -4.16 9.60 15.56
C ARG A 29 -5.39 8.77 15.94
N ILE A 30 -6.55 9.03 15.33
CA ILE A 30 -7.74 8.21 15.56
C ILE A 30 -7.47 6.78 15.10
N LEU A 31 -6.87 6.59 13.92
CA LEU A 31 -6.49 5.26 13.42
C LEU A 31 -5.52 4.55 14.35
N GLU A 32 -4.46 5.23 14.80
CA GLU A 32 -3.50 4.66 15.76
C GLU A 32 -4.22 4.20 17.04
N THR A 33 -5.15 5.02 17.55
CA THR A 33 -5.90 4.69 18.77
C THR A 33 -6.78 3.44 18.58
N ILE A 34 -7.40 3.29 17.40
CA ILE A 34 -8.17 2.09 17.05
C ILE A 34 -7.26 0.84 17.06
N LEU A 35 -6.06 0.96 16.50
CA LEU A 35 -5.13 -0.16 16.33
C LEU A 35 -4.36 -0.55 17.60
N VAL A 36 -4.30 0.33 18.62
CA VAL A 36 -3.68 0.06 19.93
C VAL A 36 -4.66 -0.66 20.90
N SER A 37 -5.89 -0.95 20.47
CA SER A 37 -6.90 -1.60 21.33
C SER A 37 -6.48 -3.01 21.79
N LYS A 38 -6.72 -3.32 23.07
CA LYS A 38 -6.15 -4.49 23.77
C LYS A 38 -6.76 -5.85 23.39
N ASP A 39 -7.86 -5.89 22.65
CA ASP A 39 -8.53 -7.14 22.26
C ASP A 39 -8.04 -7.61 20.89
N LEU A 40 -7.03 -8.49 20.90
CA LEU A 40 -6.33 -8.98 19.71
C LEU A 40 -7.23 -9.70 18.70
N GLN A 41 -8.25 -10.44 19.14
CA GLN A 41 -9.15 -11.16 18.22
C GLN A 41 -10.10 -10.20 17.51
N SER A 42 -10.62 -9.20 18.25
CA SER A 42 -11.39 -8.11 17.64
C SER A 42 -10.53 -7.25 16.71
N LEU A 43 -9.23 -7.09 17.03
CA LEU A 43 -8.32 -6.23 16.31
C LEU A 43 -7.98 -6.75 14.92
N ILE A 44 -7.84 -8.07 14.72
CA ILE A 44 -7.61 -8.66 13.39
C ILE A 44 -8.78 -8.37 12.45
N GLY A 45 -10.01 -8.56 12.92
CA GLY A 45 -11.23 -8.29 12.16
C GLY A 45 -11.38 -6.80 11.84
N VAL A 46 -11.15 -5.94 12.84
CA VAL A 46 -11.17 -4.48 12.67
C VAL A 46 -10.11 -4.02 11.69
N ARG A 47 -8.87 -4.51 11.81
CA ARG A 47 -7.78 -4.17 10.89
C ARG A 47 -8.12 -4.58 9.46
N SER A 48 -8.60 -5.80 9.25
CA SER A 48 -9.04 -6.27 7.93
C SER A 48 -10.13 -5.37 7.32
N ALA A 49 -11.14 -5.01 8.12
CA ALA A 49 -12.22 -4.13 7.68
C ALA A 49 -11.72 -2.70 7.37
N LEU A 50 -10.77 -2.18 8.14
CA LEU A 50 -10.15 -0.87 7.88
C LEU A 50 -9.24 -0.90 6.65
N THR A 51 -8.48 -1.98 6.45
CA THR A 51 -7.67 -2.19 5.24
C THR A 51 -8.55 -2.14 4.00
N GLN A 52 -9.65 -2.90 3.97
CA GLN A 52 -10.54 -2.91 2.82
C GLN A 52 -11.21 -1.55 2.60
N PHE A 53 -11.71 -0.92 3.67
CA PHE A 53 -12.30 0.41 3.60
C PHE A 53 -11.32 1.45 3.02
N MET A 54 -10.08 1.47 3.50
CA MET A 54 -9.06 2.41 3.01
C MET A 54 -8.63 2.10 1.58
N ARG A 55 -8.59 0.83 1.17
CA ARG A 55 -8.34 0.46 -0.24
C ARG A 55 -9.44 1.03 -1.14
N ASP A 56 -10.70 0.88 -0.76
CA ASP A 56 -11.83 1.36 -1.54
C ASP A 56 -11.85 2.91 -1.61
N GLU A 57 -11.68 3.60 -0.48
CA GLU A 57 -11.63 5.06 -0.43
C GLU A 57 -10.40 5.62 -1.17
N SER A 58 -9.25 4.95 -1.11
CA SER A 58 -8.05 5.41 -1.83
C SER A 58 -8.26 5.48 -3.34
N LEU A 59 -9.05 4.55 -3.91
CA LEU A 59 -9.41 4.57 -5.32
C LEU A 59 -10.32 5.75 -5.66
N LEU A 60 -11.24 6.12 -4.77
CA LEU A 60 -12.09 7.29 -4.94
C LEU A 60 -11.27 8.57 -4.86
N ILE A 61 -10.42 8.70 -3.84
CA ILE A 61 -9.55 9.86 -3.62
C ILE A 61 -8.64 10.08 -4.84
N VAL A 62 -7.98 9.04 -5.34
CA VAL A 62 -7.09 9.17 -6.51
C VAL A 62 -7.85 9.59 -7.77
N ARG A 63 -9.12 9.15 -7.93
CA ARG A 63 -9.97 9.59 -9.04
C ARG A 63 -10.39 11.06 -8.90
N GLU A 64 -10.78 11.47 -7.70
CA GLU A 64 -11.22 12.84 -7.39
C GLU A 64 -10.10 13.86 -7.62
N ILE A 65 -8.89 13.56 -7.17
CA ILE A 65 -7.76 14.51 -7.24
C ILE A 65 -7.03 14.49 -8.59
N ARG A 66 -7.55 13.80 -9.61
CA ARG A 66 -6.88 13.64 -10.93
C ARG A 66 -6.56 14.98 -11.59
N GLU A 67 -7.48 15.92 -11.51
CA GLU A 67 -7.38 17.23 -12.15
C GLU A 67 -6.90 18.33 -11.18
N GLU A 68 -6.63 17.97 -9.92
CA GLU A 68 -6.12 18.88 -8.91
C GLU A 68 -4.64 19.23 -9.11
N SER A 69 -4.19 20.24 -8.36
CA SER A 69 -2.79 20.67 -8.31
C SER A 69 -1.84 19.55 -7.85
N VAL A 70 -0.57 19.66 -8.23
CA VAL A 70 0.46 18.68 -7.83
C VAL A 70 0.62 18.66 -6.31
N GLU A 71 0.49 19.82 -5.67
CA GLU A 71 0.53 19.98 -4.21
C GLU A 71 -0.56 19.16 -3.53
N ILE A 72 -1.81 19.25 -4.00
CA ILE A 72 -2.94 18.48 -3.46
C ILE A 72 -2.72 16.97 -3.68
N LYS A 73 -2.24 16.58 -4.86
CA LYS A 73 -1.93 15.17 -5.17
C LYS A 73 -0.87 14.60 -4.22
N LEU A 74 0.20 15.37 -3.96
CA LEU A 74 1.26 14.96 -3.05
C LEU A 74 0.77 14.86 -1.61
N MET A 75 -0.02 15.84 -1.13
CA MET A 75 -0.62 15.78 0.21
C MET A 75 -1.50 14.54 0.40
N CYS A 76 -2.34 14.21 -0.59
CA CYS A 76 -3.19 13.02 -0.52
C CYS A 76 -2.37 11.73 -0.57
N ALA A 77 -1.33 11.66 -1.41
CA ALA A 77 -0.47 10.50 -1.49
C ALA A 77 0.29 10.26 -0.18
N ASP A 78 0.85 11.32 0.42
CA ASP A 78 1.55 11.26 1.71
C ASP A 78 0.63 10.75 2.82
N PHE A 79 -0.59 11.30 2.92
CA PHE A 79 -1.60 10.84 3.86
C PHE A 79 -1.95 9.36 3.67
N LEU A 80 -2.17 8.91 2.43
CA LEU A 80 -2.49 7.51 2.13
C LEU A 80 -1.33 6.57 2.50
N ILE A 81 -0.09 6.94 2.18
CA ILE A 81 1.11 6.18 2.56
C ILE A 81 1.17 6.01 4.08
N HIS A 82 0.94 7.10 4.83
CA HIS A 82 0.95 7.08 6.29
C HIS A 82 -0.12 6.12 6.84
N VAL A 83 -1.35 6.23 6.36
CA VAL A 83 -2.46 5.36 6.80
C VAL A 83 -2.20 3.88 6.49
N PHE A 84 -1.74 3.57 5.27
CA PHE A 84 -1.44 2.18 4.90
C PHE A 84 -0.24 1.61 5.67
N ALA A 85 0.76 2.44 6.00
CA ALA A 85 1.89 2.04 6.82
C ALA A 85 1.44 1.68 8.26
N ILE A 86 0.57 2.49 8.85
CA ILE A 86 -0.02 2.23 10.18
C ILE A 86 -0.85 0.94 10.18
N ILE A 87 -1.65 0.71 9.13
CA ILE A 87 -2.44 -0.52 8.98
C ILE A 87 -1.55 -1.75 8.73
N GLY A 88 -0.37 -1.56 8.13
CA GLY A 88 0.56 -2.62 7.72
C GLY A 88 0.25 -3.19 6.34
N ASP A 89 -0.35 -2.41 5.44
CA ASP A 89 -0.66 -2.81 4.07
C ASP A 89 0.46 -2.37 3.09
N VAL A 90 1.51 -3.18 3.02
CA VAL A 90 2.71 -2.91 2.22
C VAL A 90 2.39 -2.70 0.74
N GLU A 91 1.51 -3.52 0.17
CA GLU A 91 1.13 -3.44 -1.24
C GLU A 91 0.45 -2.10 -1.56
N ALA A 92 -0.40 -1.60 -0.64
CA ALA A 92 -1.05 -0.30 -0.81
C ALA A 92 -0.08 0.87 -0.63
N CYS A 93 0.90 0.77 0.29
CA CYS A 93 1.97 1.75 0.43
C CYS A 93 2.76 1.91 -0.87
N GLU A 94 3.18 0.81 -1.50
CA GLU A 94 3.92 0.84 -2.76
C GLU A 94 3.11 1.51 -3.87
N LYS A 95 1.82 1.21 -3.97
CA LYS A 95 0.89 1.83 -4.93
C LYS A 95 0.78 3.34 -4.74
N ALA A 96 0.58 3.79 -3.50
CA ALA A 96 0.48 5.22 -3.18
C ALA A 96 1.81 5.95 -3.45
N LEU A 97 2.94 5.33 -3.13
CA LEU A 97 4.27 5.85 -3.44
C LEU A 97 4.50 6.00 -4.95
N MET A 98 4.08 5.03 -5.75
CA MET A 98 4.18 5.13 -7.22
C MET A 98 3.34 6.28 -7.78
N CYS A 99 2.14 6.53 -7.23
CA CYS A 99 1.30 7.66 -7.61
C CYS A 99 1.97 9.02 -7.32
N SER A 100 2.72 9.13 -6.22
CA SER A 100 3.46 10.35 -5.88
C SER A 100 4.63 10.60 -6.85
N LYS A 101 5.37 9.55 -7.25
CA LYS A 101 6.54 9.64 -8.14
C LYS A 101 6.17 9.91 -9.60
N ALA A 102 5.00 9.47 -10.04
CA ALA A 102 4.51 9.69 -11.41
C ALA A 102 4.34 11.18 -11.77
N ASN A 103 4.17 12.07 -10.78
CA ASN A 103 3.96 13.50 -11.01
C ASN A 103 5.24 14.28 -11.40
N HIS A 104 6.42 13.66 -11.37
CA HIS A 104 7.69 14.32 -11.74
C HIS A 104 8.10 14.13 -13.21
N VAL A 105 7.35 13.31 -13.96
CA VAL A 105 7.55 13.07 -15.39
C VAL A 105 6.27 13.49 -16.10
N ALA A 106 6.32 14.58 -16.85
CA ALA A 106 5.19 15.03 -17.66
C ALA A 106 4.76 13.92 -18.63
N ASN A 107 3.69 13.20 -18.30
CA ASN A 107 2.94 12.39 -19.26
C ASN A 107 1.45 12.38 -18.88
N PRO A 108 0.56 12.95 -19.72
CA PRO A 108 -0.85 13.18 -19.40
C PRO A 108 -1.73 11.92 -19.56
N LYS A 109 -1.31 10.78 -19.00
CA LYS A 109 -2.12 9.55 -19.00
C LYS A 109 -2.20 8.95 -17.61
N MET A 110 -2.95 9.64 -16.74
CA MET A 110 -3.36 9.12 -15.43
C MET A 110 -4.46 8.05 -15.55
N ASP A 111 -4.88 7.74 -16.76
CA ASP A 111 -5.91 6.76 -17.12
C ASP A 111 -5.40 5.31 -16.99
N ASP A 112 -4.08 5.11 -17.01
CA ASP A 112 -3.44 3.79 -17.05
C ASP A 112 -2.75 3.35 -15.75
N VAL A 113 -2.61 4.21 -14.72
CA VAL A 113 -1.80 3.88 -13.52
C VAL A 113 -2.33 2.65 -12.75
N PHE A 114 -3.64 2.37 -12.82
CA PHE A 114 -4.24 1.17 -12.24
C PHE A 114 -4.44 0.01 -13.23
N ASN A 115 -4.38 0.26 -14.54
CA ASN A 115 -4.46 -0.80 -15.57
C ASN A 115 -3.08 -1.43 -15.84
N ASP A 116 -2.00 -0.64 -15.79
CA ASP A 116 -0.63 -1.11 -16.00
C ASP A 116 -0.05 -1.89 -14.81
N MET A 117 -0.72 -1.86 -13.66
CA MET A 117 -0.50 -2.79 -12.55
C MET A 117 -0.55 -4.27 -13.03
N HIS A 118 -1.37 -4.55 -14.06
CA HIS A 118 -1.48 -5.87 -14.66
C HIS A 118 -0.40 -6.17 -15.71
N ALA A 119 0.23 -5.13 -16.28
CA ALA A 119 1.34 -5.24 -17.24
C ALA A 119 2.67 -5.53 -16.53
N ILE A 120 2.95 -4.87 -15.40
CA ILE A 120 4.15 -5.13 -14.58
C ILE A 120 4.12 -6.54 -13.99
N LYS A 121 2.96 -7.00 -13.48
CA LYS A 121 2.76 -8.39 -13.02
C LYS A 121 2.92 -9.43 -14.14
N LYS A 122 2.69 -9.07 -15.41
CA LYS A 122 2.97 -9.96 -16.56
C LYS A 122 4.46 -10.04 -16.86
N ILE A 123 5.18 -8.92 -16.76
CA ILE A 123 6.64 -8.87 -16.98
C ILE A 123 7.38 -9.67 -15.90
N GLU A 124 6.96 -9.58 -14.63
CA GLU A 124 7.56 -10.40 -13.56
C GLU A 124 7.28 -11.90 -13.72
N ARG A 125 6.08 -12.31 -14.17
CA ARG A 125 5.82 -13.72 -14.47
C ARG A 125 6.65 -14.25 -15.64
N VAL A 126 6.97 -13.41 -16.63
CA VAL A 126 7.87 -13.78 -17.74
C VAL A 126 9.30 -13.95 -17.24
N LYS A 127 9.75 -13.08 -16.32
CA LYS A 127 11.05 -13.20 -15.64
C LYS A 127 11.16 -14.51 -14.85
N ASP A 128 10.14 -14.86 -14.06
CA ASP A 128 10.15 -16.08 -13.24
C ASP A 128 9.99 -17.37 -14.07
N ALA A 129 9.19 -17.34 -15.15
CA ALA A 129 9.04 -18.46 -16.08
C ALA A 129 10.33 -18.72 -16.87
N ALA A 130 11.03 -17.67 -17.32
CA ALA A 130 12.35 -17.81 -17.94
C ALA A 130 13.38 -18.37 -16.97
N LEU A 131 13.36 -17.92 -15.71
CA LEU A 131 14.22 -18.43 -14.64
C LEU A 131 13.98 -19.93 -14.37
N PHE A 132 12.72 -20.38 -14.38
CA PHE A 132 12.34 -21.79 -14.20
C PHE A 132 12.74 -22.67 -15.39
N THR A 133 12.69 -22.12 -16.62
CA THR A 133 13.06 -22.85 -17.85
C THR A 133 14.58 -23.03 -17.95
N ILE A 134 15.37 -22.03 -17.55
CA ILE A 134 16.83 -22.12 -17.45
C ILE A 134 17.23 -23.13 -16.37
N SER A 135 16.53 -23.15 -15.24
CA SER A 135 16.78 -24.08 -14.13
C SER A 135 16.55 -25.55 -14.49
N SER A 136 15.75 -25.86 -15.52
CA SER A 136 15.44 -27.24 -15.91
C SER A 136 16.40 -27.82 -16.96
N GLN A 137 17.33 -27.03 -17.53
CA GLN A 137 18.23 -27.50 -18.59
C GLN A 137 19.73 -27.41 -18.30
N SER A 138 20.18 -26.81 -17.19
CA SER A 138 21.62 -26.64 -16.98
C SER A 138 22.06 -27.00 -15.57
N GLY A 139 22.73 -28.16 -15.44
CA GLY A 139 23.49 -28.55 -14.27
C GLY A 139 24.74 -27.69 -14.10
N MET A 140 24.56 -26.39 -13.90
CA MET A 140 25.63 -25.40 -13.85
C MET A 140 25.45 -24.52 -12.60
N TRP A 141 25.44 -25.18 -11.44
CA TRP A 141 25.43 -24.55 -10.12
C TRP A 141 26.83 -24.13 -9.62
N ILE A 142 27.88 -24.26 -10.42
CA ILE A 142 29.26 -24.14 -9.92
C ILE A 142 29.90 -22.77 -10.18
N GLU A 143 29.47 -21.98 -11.15
CA GLU A 143 30.30 -20.82 -11.56
C GLU A 143 29.83 -19.45 -11.07
N TYR A 144 28.53 -19.29 -10.72
CA TYR A 144 28.02 -18.01 -10.22
C TYR A 144 28.40 -17.73 -8.74
N LYS A 145 28.97 -18.72 -8.05
CA LYS A 145 29.41 -18.58 -6.65
C LYS A 145 30.80 -17.95 -6.51
N SER A 146 31.54 -17.77 -7.61
CA SER A 146 32.95 -17.33 -7.60
C SER A 146 33.14 -15.79 -7.63
N GLU A 147 32.22 -15.03 -8.23
CA GLU A 147 32.43 -13.58 -8.44
C GLU A 147 31.89 -12.68 -7.32
N HIS A 148 31.10 -13.20 -6.38
CA HIS A 148 30.47 -12.40 -5.33
C HIS A 148 30.79 -12.88 -3.91
N GLY A 149 32.01 -13.39 -3.70
CA GLY A 149 32.74 -13.58 -2.45
C GLY A 149 32.01 -13.26 -1.13
N LEU A 150 31.02 -14.07 -0.79
CA LEU A 150 30.42 -14.15 0.54
C LEU A 150 30.24 -15.63 0.87
N ASP A 151 31.35 -16.31 1.14
CA ASP A 151 31.31 -17.62 1.78
C ASP A 151 31.14 -17.44 3.29
N TRP A 152 29.89 -17.58 3.70
CA TRP A 152 29.52 -18.07 5.00
C TRP A 152 29.74 -19.59 5.02
N PHE A 153 30.64 -20.07 5.88
CA PHE A 153 30.63 -21.47 6.29
C PHE A 153 29.29 -21.78 7.00
N ALA A 154 28.65 -22.92 6.81
CA ALA A 154 29.14 -24.17 6.19
C ALA A 154 28.05 -24.88 5.38
#